data_AF-A0A2N2GUU5-F1
#
_entry.id   AF-A0A2N2GUU5-F1
#
_cell.length_a   1.000
_cell.length_b   1.000
_cell.length_c   1.000
_cell.angle_alpha   90.00
_cell.angle_beta   90.00
_cell.angle_gamma   90.00
#
_symmetry.space_group_name_H-M   'P 1'
#
loop_
_entity.id
_entity.type
_entity.pdbx_description
1 polymer ?
#
loop_
_entity_poly.entity_id
_entity_poly.type
_entity_poly.pdbx_seq_one_letter_code
_entity_poly.pdbx_strand_id
1 'polypeptide(L)'
;MTPARPHPDRLRNLLTCGLPPDADPESLRLTVILNLSTLAGGLFLMLFAIHNLLEGNTGLGMADAVTCAIVLASNLILRRSGNLRLVSGIAITASALFFLFVLARGEVRQATYVWSLSLPVITIFLLGSKSGLRLAGLYWIVMLAYFLSAHQFNGLTPYPRFIFVRALSVYGLITAMVYFMEERRHRVFRELRDKRAELVEQIGRLKAEEAEKEILIRRHQKSLAEVKILKGFLPICSYCKKIRDDDGYWNGLEQYLTAHTDARVETGLCPDCVKGRQS
;
A
#
# COMPACT_ATOMS: atom_id res chain seq x y z
N MET A 1 25.74 8.09 5.87
CA MET A 1 24.37 8.56 6.20
C MET A 1 23.48 7.35 6.36
N THR A 2 23.30 6.88 7.58
CA THR A 2 22.30 5.86 7.94
C THR A 2 20.93 6.53 7.88
N PRO A 3 19.92 5.96 7.19
CA PRO A 3 18.59 6.54 7.19
C PRO A 3 18.02 6.46 8.60
N ALA A 4 17.63 7.61 9.14
CA ALA A 4 16.93 7.72 10.41
C ALA A 4 15.70 6.79 10.38
N ARG A 5 15.63 5.83 11.30
CA ARG A 5 14.44 4.99 11.46
C ARG A 5 13.29 5.92 11.89
N PRO A 6 12.18 6.02 11.15
CA PRO A 6 11.06 6.83 11.59
C PRO A 6 10.54 6.25 12.92
N HIS A 7 10.28 7.12 13.89
CA HIS A 7 9.62 6.75 15.14
C HIS A 7 8.38 5.89 14.79
N PRO A 8 8.15 4.75 15.47
CA PRO A 8 6.94 3.99 15.23
C PRO A 8 5.77 4.86 15.67
N ASP A 9 5.04 5.41 14.70
CA ASP A 9 3.78 6.11 14.94
C ASP A 9 2.92 5.24 15.83
N ARG A 10 2.74 5.63 17.10
CA ARG A 10 1.93 4.87 18.07
C ARG A 10 0.53 4.58 17.51
N LEU A 11 0.00 5.52 16.73
CA LEU A 11 -1.27 5.40 16.01
C LEU A 11 -1.24 4.26 14.98
N ARG A 12 -0.16 4.15 14.20
CA ARG A 12 0.02 3.08 13.23
C ARG A 12 0.10 1.72 13.91
N ASN A 13 0.92 1.59 14.96
CA ASN A 13 1.02 0.34 15.72
C ASN A 13 -0.31 -0.05 16.37
N LEU A 14 -1.11 0.92 16.82
CA LEU A 14 -2.45 0.68 17.36
C LEU A 14 -3.38 0.14 16.27
N LEU A 15 -3.37 0.73 15.07
CA LEU A 15 -4.25 0.38 13.96
C LEU A 15 -3.87 -0.94 13.29
N THR A 16 -2.58 -1.21 13.14
CA THR A 16 -2.05 -2.40 12.46
C THR A 16 -1.79 -3.56 13.40
N CYS A 17 -2.11 -3.43 14.70
CA CYS A 17 -1.85 -4.44 15.72
C CYS A 17 -0.39 -4.93 15.75
N GLY A 18 0.57 -4.07 15.36
CA GLY A 18 1.99 -4.42 15.32
C GLY A 18 2.46 -5.18 14.08
N LEU A 19 1.65 -5.27 13.01
CA LEU A 19 2.09 -5.83 11.72
C LEU A 19 3.31 -5.05 11.16
N PRO A 20 4.30 -5.76 10.58
CA PRO A 20 5.50 -5.13 10.05
C PRO A 20 5.20 -4.31 8.78
N PRO A 21 6.04 -3.32 8.44
CA PRO A 21 5.78 -2.36 7.35
C PRO A 21 5.71 -2.93 5.94
N ASP A 22 6.33 -4.09 5.76
CA ASP A 22 6.44 -4.87 4.54
C ASP A 22 5.37 -5.97 4.43
N ALA A 23 4.44 -6.03 5.39
CA ALA A 23 3.33 -6.96 5.34
C ALA A 23 2.48 -6.76 4.08
N ASP A 24 1.96 -7.87 3.56
CA ASP A 24 1.08 -7.89 2.38
C ASP A 24 -0.07 -6.86 2.53
N PRO A 25 -0.30 -5.98 1.53
CA PRO A 25 -1.30 -4.90 1.62
C PRO A 25 -2.71 -5.39 1.94
N GLU A 26 -3.06 -6.60 1.51
CA GLU A 26 -4.36 -7.20 1.80
C GLU A 26 -4.47 -7.62 3.28
N SER A 27 -3.44 -8.25 3.83
CA SER A 27 -3.35 -8.61 5.25
C SER A 27 -3.34 -7.39 6.18
N LEU A 28 -2.67 -6.31 5.76
CA LEU A 28 -2.67 -5.03 6.46
C LEU A 28 -4.07 -4.42 6.52
N ARG A 29 -4.75 -4.33 5.37
CA ARG A 29 -6.11 -3.80 5.26
C ARG A 29 -7.09 -4.59 6.13
N LEU A 30 -7.06 -5.91 6.05
CA LEU A 30 -7.98 -6.77 6.82
C LEU A 30 -7.77 -6.62 8.33
N THR A 31 -6.51 -6.49 8.76
CA THR A 31 -6.21 -6.26 10.18
C THR A 31 -6.72 -4.91 10.66
N VAL A 32 -6.55 -3.86 9.86
CA VAL A 32 -7.07 -2.52 10.20
C VAL A 32 -8.60 -2.53 10.28
N ILE A 33 -9.28 -3.15 9.31
CA ILE A 33 -10.75 -3.25 9.31
C ILE A 33 -11.24 -4.05 10.51
N LEU A 34 -10.63 -5.20 10.81
CA LEU A 34 -10.99 -6.04 11.95
C LEU A 34 -10.77 -5.29 13.26
N ASN A 35 -9.64 -4.62 13.42
CA ASN A 35 -9.32 -3.85 14.63
C ASN A 35 -10.30 -2.69 14.82
N LEU A 36 -10.56 -1.89 13.79
CA LEU A 36 -11.49 -0.77 13.86
C LEU A 36 -12.93 -1.24 14.15
N SER A 37 -13.38 -2.30 13.48
CA SER A 37 -14.72 -2.86 13.70
C SER A 37 -14.88 -3.48 15.09
N THR A 38 -13.87 -4.19 15.60
CA THR A 38 -13.90 -4.77 16.95
C THR A 38 -13.83 -3.69 18.04
N LEU A 39 -13.09 -2.60 17.85
CA LEU A 39 -13.04 -1.47 18.79
C LEU A 39 -14.37 -0.71 18.81
N ALA A 40 -14.92 -0.36 17.63
CA ALA A 40 -16.20 0.30 17.54
C ALA A 40 -17.34 -0.58 18.07
N GLY A 41 -17.37 -1.85 17.67
CA GLY A 41 -18.34 -2.83 18.16
C GLY A 41 -18.24 -3.07 19.67
N GLY A 42 -17.02 -3.18 20.20
CA GLY A 42 -16.79 -3.31 21.65
C GLY A 42 -17.28 -2.08 22.43
N LEU A 43 -17.08 -0.87 21.89
CA LEU A 43 -17.62 0.36 22.49
C LEU A 43 -19.15 0.34 22.53
N PHE A 44 -19.81 0.01 21.42
CA PHE A 44 -21.27 -0.08 21.38
C PHE A 44 -21.83 -1.16 22.30
N LEU A 45 -21.22 -2.35 22.32
CA LEU A 45 -21.60 -3.44 23.23
C LEU A 45 -21.42 -3.04 24.70
N MET A 46 -20.36 -2.29 25.03
CA MET A 46 -20.17 -1.76 26.38
C MET A 46 -21.30 -0.77 26.76
N LEU A 47 -21.65 0.15 25.87
CA LEU A 47 -22.74 1.10 26.10
C LEU A 47 -24.09 0.39 26.26
N PHE A 48 -24.39 -0.60 25.42
CA PHE A 48 -25.61 -1.40 25.52
C PHE A 48 -25.64 -2.27 26.77
N ALA A 49 -24.52 -2.87 27.17
CA ALA A 49 -24.42 -3.61 28.41
C ALA A 49 -24.81 -2.73 29.61
N ILE A 50 -24.27 -1.52 29.70
CA ILE A 50 -24.59 -0.56 30.76
C ILE A 50 -26.06 -0.17 30.71
N HIS A 51 -26.57 0.20 29.53
CA HIS A 51 -27.97 0.60 29.35
C HIS A 51 -28.95 -0.52 29.75
N ASN A 52 -28.74 -1.74 29.26
CA ASN A 52 -29.60 -2.90 29.55
C ASN A 52 -29.54 -3.33 31.02
N LEU A 53 -28.38 -3.22 31.67
CA LEU A 53 -28.25 -3.47 33.11
C LEU A 53 -29.00 -2.42 33.95
N LEU A 54 -28.97 -1.14 33.53
CA LEU A 54 -29.70 -0.06 34.21
C LEU A 54 -31.22 -0.17 34.02
N GLU A 55 -31.69 -0.65 32.86
CA GLU A 55 -33.11 -0.92 32.61
C GLU A 55 -33.62 -2.20 33.29
N GLY A 56 -32.74 -2.97 33.96
CA GLY A 56 -33.10 -4.20 34.65
C GLY A 56 -33.17 -5.44 33.76
N ASN A 57 -32.85 -5.33 32.46
CA ASN A 57 -32.75 -6.46 31.54
C ASN A 57 -31.39 -7.17 31.70
N THR A 58 -31.23 -7.88 32.81
CA THR A 58 -29.99 -8.55 33.19
C THR A 58 -29.51 -9.58 32.17
N GLY A 59 -30.43 -10.28 31.51
CA GLY A 59 -30.10 -11.28 30.49
C GLY A 59 -29.43 -10.66 29.26
N LEU A 60 -30.00 -9.58 28.72
CA LEU A 60 -29.44 -8.89 27.56
C LEU A 60 -28.13 -8.18 27.92
N GLY A 61 -28.09 -7.50 29.07
CA GLY A 61 -26.89 -6.80 29.54
C GLY A 61 -25.69 -7.73 29.80
N MET A 62 -25.92 -8.93 30.35
CA MET A 62 -24.85 -9.93 30.51
C MET A 62 -24.36 -10.46 29.15
N ALA A 63 -25.27 -10.71 28.20
CA ALA A 63 -24.90 -11.16 26.86
C ALA A 63 -24.05 -10.11 26.11
N ASP A 64 -24.40 -8.82 26.23
CA ASP A 64 -23.61 -7.71 25.70
C ASP A 64 -22.20 -7.67 26.33
N ALA A 65 -22.12 -7.77 27.65
CA ALA A 65 -20.85 -7.73 28.38
C ALA A 65 -19.93 -8.91 28.01
N VAL A 66 -20.48 -10.14 27.93
CA VAL A 66 -19.73 -11.34 27.53
C VAL A 66 -19.24 -11.20 26.09
N THR A 67 -20.10 -10.76 25.18
CA THR A 67 -19.73 -10.57 23.77
C THR A 67 -18.65 -9.49 23.63
N CYS A 68 -18.77 -8.39 24.37
CA CYS A 68 -17.75 -7.34 24.44
C CYS A 68 -16.40 -7.89 24.91
N ALA A 69 -16.39 -8.67 25.99
CA ALA A 69 -15.17 -9.29 26.51
C ALA A 69 -14.51 -10.23 25.49
N ILE A 70 -15.30 -11.06 24.79
CA ILE A 70 -14.79 -11.96 23.74
C ILE A 70 -14.21 -11.17 22.57
N VAL A 71 -14.91 -10.13 22.10
CA VAL A 71 -14.45 -9.30 20.97
C VAL A 71 -13.15 -8.56 21.33
N LEU A 72 -13.07 -7.95 22.51
CA LEU A 72 -11.84 -7.27 22.97
C LEU A 72 -10.69 -8.26 23.21
N ALA A 73 -10.96 -9.44 23.79
CA ALA A 73 -9.96 -10.49 23.96
C ALA A 73 -9.45 -11.01 22.61
N SER A 74 -10.33 -11.14 21.60
CA SER A 74 -9.94 -11.55 20.25
C SER A 74 -8.95 -10.55 19.62
N ASN A 75 -9.11 -9.25 19.89
CA ASN A 75 -8.18 -8.21 19.45
C ASN A 75 -6.79 -8.35 20.12
N LEU A 76 -6.76 -8.68 21.42
CA LEU A 76 -5.51 -8.98 22.11
C LEU A 76 -4.82 -10.24 21.56
N ILE A 77 -5.60 -11.29 21.25
CA ILE A 77 -5.09 -12.51 20.62
C ILE A 77 -4.50 -12.20 19.24
N LEU A 78 -5.11 -11.28 18.47
CA LEU A 78 -4.56 -10.84 17.19
C LEU A 78 -3.16 -10.24 17.34
N ARG A 79 -2.98 -9.39 18.35
CA ARG A 79 -1.69 -8.75 18.64
C ARG A 79 -0.61 -9.75 19.05
N ARG A 80 -0.98 -10.86 19.69
CA ARG A 80 -0.02 -11.90 20.15
C ARG A 80 0.26 -12.97 19.11
N SER A 81 -0.78 -13.46 18.43
CA SER A 81 -0.68 -14.62 17.53
C SER A 81 -0.42 -14.25 16.08
N GLY A 82 -0.78 -13.04 15.64
CA GLY A 82 -0.76 -12.63 14.23
C GLY A 82 -1.70 -13.43 13.32
N ASN A 83 -2.48 -14.38 13.85
CA ASN A 83 -3.31 -15.28 13.04
C ASN A 83 -4.69 -14.67 12.78
N LEU A 84 -4.76 -13.89 11.71
CA LEU A 84 -5.98 -13.18 11.29
C LEU A 84 -7.19 -14.11 11.06
N ARG A 85 -6.99 -15.32 10.52
CA ARG A 85 -8.09 -16.26 10.22
C ARG A 85 -8.74 -16.78 11.49
N LEU A 86 -7.94 -17.10 12.51
CA LEU A 86 -8.45 -17.58 13.80
C LEU A 86 -9.26 -16.48 14.49
N VAL A 87 -8.72 -15.27 14.56
CA VAL A 87 -9.37 -14.15 15.25
C VAL A 87 -10.65 -13.71 14.56
N SER A 88 -10.64 -13.60 13.23
CA SER A 88 -11.86 -13.28 12.47
C SER A 88 -12.94 -14.34 12.68
N GLY A 89 -12.57 -15.63 12.72
CA GLY A 89 -13.49 -16.72 13.04
C GLY A 89 -14.12 -16.57 14.44
N ILE A 90 -13.30 -16.29 15.47
CA ILE A 90 -13.78 -16.07 16.84
C ILE A 90 -14.75 -14.87 16.90
N ALA A 91 -14.34 -13.72 16.36
CA ALA A 91 -15.13 -12.49 16.40
C ALA A 91 -16.48 -12.65 15.68
N ILE A 92 -16.48 -13.29 14.51
CA ILE A 92 -17.70 -13.53 13.73
C ILE A 92 -18.62 -14.52 14.43
N THR A 93 -18.08 -15.62 14.96
CA THR A 93 -18.89 -16.64 15.64
C THR A 93 -19.53 -16.05 16.90
N ALA A 94 -18.76 -15.29 17.69
CA ALA A 94 -19.28 -14.57 18.86
C ALA A 94 -20.40 -13.59 18.47
N SER A 95 -20.19 -12.78 17.42
CA SER A 95 -21.18 -11.83 16.93
C SER A 95 -22.44 -12.53 16.41
N ALA A 96 -22.30 -13.63 15.65
CA ALA A 96 -23.43 -14.38 15.11
C ALA A 96 -24.27 -15.02 16.22
N LEU A 97 -23.63 -15.66 17.21
CA LEU A 97 -24.32 -16.23 18.38
C LEU A 97 -25.02 -15.15 19.20
N PHE A 98 -24.36 -14.02 19.42
CA PHE A 98 -24.95 -12.86 20.09
C PHE A 98 -26.19 -12.36 19.35
N PHE A 99 -26.12 -12.15 18.03
CA PHE A 99 -27.28 -11.68 17.27
C PHE A 99 -28.41 -12.71 17.21
N LEU A 100 -28.12 -14.02 17.23
CA LEU A 100 -29.15 -15.06 17.37
C LEU A 100 -29.82 -15.01 18.74
N PHE A 101 -29.05 -14.82 19.81
CA PHE A 101 -29.57 -14.65 21.16
C PHE A 101 -30.46 -13.40 21.25
N VAL A 102 -30.00 -12.28 20.72
CA VAL A 102 -30.76 -11.03 20.61
C VAL A 102 -32.04 -11.23 19.81
N LEU A 103 -31.99 -11.96 18.69
CA LEU A 103 -33.20 -12.24 17.91
C LEU A 103 -34.21 -13.02 18.75
N ALA A 104 -33.74 -14.00 19.52
CA ALA A 104 -34.58 -14.89 20.32
C ALA A 104 -35.18 -14.25 21.58
N ARG A 105 -34.43 -13.37 22.26
CA ARG A 105 -34.77 -12.81 23.58
C ARG A 105 -34.96 -11.29 23.59
N GLY A 106 -34.59 -10.61 22.50
CA GLY A 106 -34.60 -9.17 22.41
C GLY A 106 -36.00 -8.58 22.36
N GLU A 107 -36.13 -7.38 22.90
CA GLU A 107 -37.38 -6.63 22.89
C GLU A 107 -37.63 -5.98 21.53
N VAL A 108 -38.84 -6.18 21.00
CA VAL A 108 -39.25 -5.63 19.69
C VAL A 108 -39.16 -4.10 19.67
N ARG A 109 -39.39 -3.43 20.81
CA ARG A 109 -39.40 -1.95 20.92
C ARG A 109 -38.01 -1.32 20.75
N GLN A 110 -36.96 -2.02 21.14
CA GLN A 110 -35.58 -1.51 21.08
C GLN A 110 -34.92 -1.71 19.70
N ALA A 111 -35.67 -2.19 18.70
CA ALA A 111 -35.18 -2.45 17.35
C ALA A 111 -33.90 -3.31 17.31
N THR A 112 -33.72 -4.21 18.29
CA THR A 112 -32.46 -4.91 18.54
C THR A 112 -32.05 -5.82 17.36
N TYR A 113 -33.00 -6.19 16.50
CA TYR A 113 -32.77 -6.94 15.26
C TYR A 113 -32.01 -6.14 14.18
N VAL A 114 -31.99 -4.81 14.22
CA VAL A 114 -31.34 -3.97 13.19
C VAL A 114 -29.83 -4.24 13.11
N TRP A 115 -29.22 -4.56 14.24
CA TRP A 115 -27.78 -4.80 14.32
C TRP A 115 -27.35 -6.10 13.62
N SER A 116 -28.24 -7.09 13.48
CA SER A 116 -27.94 -8.32 12.71
C SER A 116 -27.70 -8.05 11.23
N LEU A 117 -28.17 -6.91 10.71
CA LEU A 117 -27.95 -6.47 9.33
C LEU A 117 -26.48 -6.13 9.04
N SER A 118 -25.65 -5.97 10.09
CA SER A 118 -24.21 -5.76 9.95
C SER A 118 -23.41 -7.05 9.67
N LEU A 119 -23.97 -8.23 10.01
CA LEU A 119 -23.30 -9.52 9.82
C LEU A 119 -22.84 -9.80 8.38
N PRO A 120 -23.65 -9.62 7.32
CA PRO A 120 -23.20 -9.91 5.96
C PRO A 120 -22.04 -9.02 5.54
N VAL A 121 -22.00 -7.77 6.03
CA VAL A 121 -20.86 -6.86 5.80
C VAL A 121 -19.60 -7.45 6.45
N ILE A 122 -19.65 -7.78 7.74
CA ILE A 122 -18.49 -8.25 8.51
C ILE A 122 -17.98 -9.59 7.96
N THR A 123 -18.89 -10.53 7.69
CA THR A 123 -18.54 -11.89 7.24
C THR A 123 -17.94 -11.90 5.83
N ILE A 124 -18.53 -11.17 4.88
CA ILE A 124 -18.02 -11.11 3.50
C ILE A 124 -16.68 -10.37 3.42
N PHE A 125 -16.53 -9.25 4.14
CA PHE A 125 -15.27 -8.49 4.11
C PHE A 125 -14.10 -9.23 4.78
N LEU A 126 -14.35 -9.99 5.87
CA LEU A 126 -13.29 -10.64 6.63
C LEU A 126 -12.94 -12.05 6.15
N LEU A 127 -13.92 -12.87 5.74
CA LEU A 127 -13.69 -14.24 5.25
C LEU A 127 -13.56 -14.34 3.73
N GLY A 128 -13.81 -13.23 3.01
CA GLY A 128 -13.84 -13.17 1.56
C GLY A 128 -15.18 -13.60 0.96
N SER A 129 -15.34 -13.36 -0.36
CA SER A 129 -16.63 -13.46 -1.04
C SER A 129 -17.33 -14.82 -0.90
N LYS A 130 -16.62 -15.93 -1.11
CA LYS A 130 -17.23 -17.28 -1.09
C LYS A 130 -17.54 -17.78 0.32
N SER A 131 -16.59 -17.65 1.24
CA SER A 131 -16.76 -18.17 2.61
C SER A 131 -17.68 -17.28 3.44
N GLY A 132 -17.57 -15.96 3.29
CA GLY A 132 -18.48 -15.02 3.93
C GLY A 132 -19.92 -15.17 3.44
N LEU A 133 -20.14 -15.34 2.12
CA LEU A 133 -21.48 -15.54 1.57
C LEU A 133 -22.15 -16.82 2.09
N ARG A 134 -21.40 -17.91 2.25
CA ARG A 134 -21.93 -19.15 2.86
C ARG A 134 -22.42 -18.92 4.29
N LEU A 135 -21.65 -18.20 5.09
CA LEU A 135 -22.00 -17.93 6.49
C LEU A 135 -23.16 -16.93 6.63
N ALA A 136 -23.16 -15.86 5.81
CA ALA A 136 -24.27 -14.92 5.73
C ALA A 136 -25.56 -15.61 5.26
N GLY A 137 -25.47 -16.47 4.25
CA GLY A 137 -26.59 -17.29 3.79
C GLY A 137 -27.11 -18.24 4.87
N LEU A 138 -26.22 -18.90 5.62
CA LEU A 138 -26.61 -19.74 6.75
C LEU A 138 -27.37 -18.93 7.81
N TYR A 139 -26.86 -17.75 8.19
CA TYR A 139 -27.53 -16.86 9.14
C TYR A 139 -28.91 -16.42 8.62
N TRP A 140 -29.02 -16.10 7.33
CA TRP A 140 -30.29 -15.73 6.70
C TRP A 140 -31.33 -16.87 6.76
N ILE A 141 -30.90 -18.11 6.50
CA ILE A 141 -31.75 -19.30 6.62
C ILE A 141 -32.20 -19.51 8.08
N VAL A 142 -31.28 -19.37 9.04
CA VAL A 142 -31.62 -19.47 10.48
C VAL A 142 -32.60 -18.38 10.89
N MET A 143 -32.41 -17.15 10.40
CA MET A 143 -33.33 -16.03 10.65
C MET A 143 -34.71 -16.29 10.04
N LEU A 144 -34.78 -16.83 8.82
CA LEU A 144 -36.04 -17.24 8.17
C LEU A 144 -36.74 -18.36 8.96
N ALA A 145 -36.00 -19.39 9.38
CA ALA A 145 -36.53 -20.50 10.17
C ALA A 145 -37.04 -20.02 11.53
N TYR A 146 -36.31 -19.11 12.19
CA TYR A 146 -36.76 -18.46 13.43
C TYR A 146 -38.10 -17.76 13.21
N PHE A 147 -38.26 -16.95 12.16
CA PHE A 147 -39.51 -16.24 11.91
C PHE A 147 -40.69 -17.14 11.57
N LEU A 148 -40.46 -18.25 10.86
CA LEU A 148 -41.50 -19.24 10.56
C LEU A 148 -41.94 -20.02 11.81
N SER A 149 -41.03 -20.27 12.75
CA SER A 149 -41.27 -21.06 13.95
C SER A 149 -41.63 -20.23 15.19
N ALA A 150 -41.39 -18.92 15.20
CA ALA A 150 -41.60 -18.05 16.35
C ALA A 150 -43.04 -18.08 16.91
N HIS A 151 -44.05 -18.33 16.06
CA HIS A 151 -45.44 -18.47 16.48
C HIS A 151 -45.79 -19.83 17.11
N GLN A 152 -44.94 -20.85 16.97
CA GLN A 152 -45.18 -22.21 17.47
C GLN A 152 -44.58 -22.50 18.84
N PHE A 153 -43.56 -21.75 19.28
CA PHE A 153 -42.85 -22.02 20.53
C PHE A 153 -43.08 -20.95 21.60
N ASN A 154 -43.60 -21.36 22.76
CA ASN A 154 -43.76 -20.51 23.95
C ASN A 154 -42.38 -20.20 24.56
N GLY A 155 -41.76 -19.10 24.12
CA GLY A 155 -40.45 -18.65 24.59
C GLY A 155 -39.65 -17.83 23.57
N LEU A 156 -40.09 -17.81 22.30
CA LEU A 156 -39.55 -16.92 21.27
C LEU A 156 -40.35 -15.61 21.25
N THR A 157 -39.68 -14.49 21.02
CA THR A 157 -40.36 -13.19 20.89
C THR A 157 -41.10 -13.11 19.55
N PRO A 158 -42.44 -12.97 19.55
CA PRO A 158 -43.20 -12.85 18.32
C PRO A 158 -43.04 -11.42 17.78
N TYR A 159 -42.36 -11.25 16.65
CA TYR A 159 -42.35 -9.94 15.97
C TYR A 159 -43.57 -9.82 15.02
N PRO A 160 -44.03 -8.59 14.74
CA PRO A 160 -45.02 -8.35 13.72
C PRO A 160 -44.54 -8.76 12.32
N ARG A 161 -45.46 -9.24 11.48
CA ARG A 161 -45.17 -9.70 10.10
C ARG A 161 -44.44 -8.66 9.24
N PHE A 162 -44.74 -7.37 9.41
CA PHE A 162 -44.07 -6.31 8.65
C PHE A 162 -42.58 -6.17 8.99
N ILE A 163 -42.18 -6.43 10.24
CA ILE A 163 -40.78 -6.41 10.66
C ILE A 163 -40.02 -7.56 10.01
N PHE A 164 -40.64 -8.74 9.93
CA PHE A 164 -40.04 -9.92 9.29
C PHE A 164 -39.69 -9.68 7.82
N VAL A 165 -40.67 -9.20 7.04
CA VAL A 165 -40.48 -8.93 5.61
C VAL A 165 -39.37 -7.91 5.41
N ARG A 166 -39.37 -6.83 6.21
CA ARG A 166 -38.34 -5.78 6.14
C ARG A 166 -36.96 -6.30 6.53
N ALA A 167 -36.84 -7.09 7.60
CA ALA A 167 -35.57 -7.63 8.06
C ALA A 167 -34.98 -8.60 7.01
N LEU A 168 -35.78 -9.52 6.47
CA LEU A 168 -35.35 -10.46 5.44
C LEU A 168 -34.97 -9.75 4.12
N SER A 169 -35.78 -8.78 3.67
CA SER A 169 -35.53 -8.06 2.43
C SER A 169 -34.29 -7.18 2.51
N VAL A 170 -34.11 -6.47 3.63
CA VAL A 170 -32.93 -5.60 3.85
C VAL A 170 -31.67 -6.44 4.02
N TYR A 171 -31.74 -7.56 4.75
CA TYR A 171 -30.60 -8.47 4.87
C TYR A 171 -30.16 -9.02 3.51
N GLY A 172 -31.12 -9.46 2.68
CA GLY A 172 -30.86 -9.93 1.31
C GLY A 172 -30.25 -8.84 0.43
N LEU A 173 -30.80 -7.62 0.48
CA LEU A 173 -30.28 -6.47 -0.27
C LEU A 173 -28.85 -6.11 0.13
N ILE A 174 -28.56 -6.03 1.44
CA ILE A 174 -27.22 -5.73 1.95
C ILE A 174 -26.25 -6.84 1.53
N THR A 175 -26.64 -8.10 1.65
CA THR A 175 -25.81 -9.25 1.24
C THR A 175 -25.48 -9.19 -0.25
N ALA A 176 -26.47 -8.92 -1.11
CA ALA A 176 -26.28 -8.77 -2.55
C ALA A 176 -25.37 -7.58 -2.90
N MET A 177 -25.60 -6.43 -2.27
CA MET A 177 -24.80 -5.22 -2.47
C MET A 177 -23.34 -5.44 -2.05
N VAL A 178 -23.11 -5.98 -0.86
CA VAL A 178 -21.77 -6.27 -0.33
C VAL A 178 -21.07 -7.31 -1.20
N TYR A 179 -21.76 -8.38 -1.61
CA TYR A 179 -21.21 -9.39 -2.51
C TYR A 179 -20.75 -8.76 -3.83
N PHE A 180 -21.57 -7.93 -4.45
CA PHE A 180 -21.22 -7.25 -5.69
C PHE A 180 -20.04 -6.29 -5.52
N MET A 181 -20.02 -5.51 -4.43
CA MET A 181 -18.91 -4.61 -4.11
C MET A 181 -17.60 -5.39 -3.92
N GLU A 182 -17.64 -6.49 -3.20
CA GLU A 182 -16.47 -7.34 -2.92
C GLU A 182 -15.94 -8.00 -4.21
N GLU A 183 -16.85 -8.51 -5.04
CA GLU A 183 -16.51 -9.11 -6.34
C GLU A 183 -15.92 -8.07 -7.31
N ARG A 184 -16.48 -6.86 -7.34
CA ARG A 184 -15.93 -5.72 -8.10
C ARG A 184 -14.55 -5.33 -7.60
N ARG A 185 -14.35 -5.29 -6.28
CA ARG A 185 -13.07 -4.96 -5.64
C ARG A 185 -11.97 -5.91 -6.10
N HIS A 186 -12.24 -7.21 -6.17
CA HIS A 186 -11.25 -8.19 -6.62
C HIS A 186 -10.82 -8.00 -8.08
N ARG A 187 -11.71 -7.54 -8.97
CA ARG A 187 -11.35 -7.27 -10.37
C ARG A 187 -10.46 -6.04 -10.50
N VAL A 188 -10.88 -4.93 -9.91
CA VAL A 188 -10.13 -3.66 -9.96
C VAL A 188 -8.74 -3.81 -9.36
N PHE A 189 -8.61 -4.54 -8.24
CA PHE A 189 -7.32 -4.72 -7.60
C PHE A 189 -6.36 -5.64 -8.38
N ARG A 190 -6.89 -6.59 -9.17
CA ARG A 190 -6.05 -7.38 -10.10
C ARG A 190 -5.54 -6.50 -11.24
N GLU A 191 -6.42 -5.74 -11.88
CA GLU A 191 -6.03 -4.83 -12.97
C GLU A 191 -4.99 -3.80 -12.53
N LEU A 192 -5.12 -3.23 -11.33
CA LEU A 192 -4.13 -2.32 -10.77
C LEU A 192 -2.78 -3.00 -10.50
N ARG A 193 -2.77 -4.28 -10.08
CA ARG A 193 -1.53 -5.05 -9.90
C ARG A 193 -0.84 -5.30 -11.23
N ASP A 194 -1.59 -5.66 -12.25
CA ASP A 194 -1.06 -5.95 -13.59
C ASP A 194 -0.49 -4.67 -14.23
N LYS A 195 -1.23 -3.56 -14.18
CA LYS A 195 -0.74 -2.25 -14.63
C LYS A 195 0.51 -1.78 -13.86
N ARG A 196 0.59 -2.05 -12.55
CA ARG A 196 1.79 -1.72 -11.77
C ARG A 196 3.00 -2.55 -12.21
N ALA A 197 2.81 -3.84 -12.47
CA ALA A 197 3.88 -4.71 -12.97
C ALA A 197 4.36 -4.24 -14.35
N GLU A 198 3.43 -3.91 -15.25
CA GLU A 198 3.74 -3.36 -16.57
C GLU A 198 4.51 -2.04 -16.49
N LEU A 199 4.08 -1.10 -15.65
CA LEU A 199 4.79 0.17 -15.46
C LEU A 199 6.20 -0.01 -14.89
N VAL A 200 6.39 -0.94 -13.94
CA VAL A 200 7.71 -1.25 -13.39
C VAL A 200 8.63 -1.80 -14.49
N GLU A 201 8.10 -2.64 -15.38
CA GLU A 201 8.85 -3.15 -16.53
C GLU A 201 9.22 -2.03 -17.51
N GLN A 202 8.28 -1.15 -17.86
CA GLN A 202 8.53 -0.01 -18.74
C GLN A 202 9.63 0.93 -18.18
N ILE A 203 9.57 1.24 -16.88
CA ILE A 203 10.60 2.04 -16.20
C ILE A 203 11.96 1.33 -16.27
N GLY A 204 11.99 0.00 -16.12
CA GLY A 204 13.21 -0.79 -16.26
C GLY A 204 13.84 -0.67 -17.65
N ARG A 205 13.02 -0.75 -18.70
CA ARG A 205 13.47 -0.60 -20.10
C ARG A 205 14.01 0.80 -20.39
N LEU A 206 13.27 1.84 -20.00
CA LEU A 206 13.69 3.23 -20.20
C LEU A 206 15.04 3.52 -19.51
N LYS A 207 15.23 3.03 -18.28
CA LYS A 207 16.51 3.18 -17.57
C LYS A 207 17.67 2.46 -18.26
N ALA A 208 17.42 1.31 -18.88
CA ALA A 208 18.44 0.60 -19.64
C ALA A 208 18.84 1.37 -20.92
N GLU A 209 17.85 1.93 -21.64
CA GLU A 209 18.11 2.79 -22.80
C GLU A 209 18.84 4.09 -22.41
N GLU A 210 18.48 4.71 -21.30
CA GLU A 210 19.18 5.89 -20.77
C GLU A 210 20.65 5.56 -20.44
N ALA A 211 20.90 4.44 -19.77
CA ALA A 211 22.24 3.99 -19.46
C ALA A 211 23.08 3.70 -20.73
N GLU A 212 22.47 3.09 -21.75
CA GLU A 212 23.13 2.84 -23.03
C GLU A 212 23.49 4.15 -23.75
N LYS A 213 22.54 5.10 -23.80
CA LYS A 213 22.79 6.44 -24.36
C LYS A 213 23.90 7.15 -23.61
N GLU A 214 23.95 7.06 -22.28
CA GLU A 214 25.01 7.69 -21.49
C GLU A 214 26.39 7.09 -21.79
N ILE A 215 26.48 5.77 -21.94
CA ILE A 215 27.72 5.08 -22.36
C ILE A 215 28.14 5.55 -23.75
N LEU A 216 27.20 5.66 -24.69
CA LEU A 216 27.48 6.10 -26.05
C LEU A 216 27.96 7.55 -26.10
N ILE A 217 27.32 8.44 -25.32
CA ILE A 217 27.74 9.84 -25.18
C ILE A 217 29.17 9.92 -24.64
N ARG A 218 29.50 9.14 -23.59
CA ARG A 218 30.87 9.10 -23.04
C ARG A 218 31.88 8.60 -24.08
N ARG A 219 31.52 7.57 -24.87
CA ARG A 219 32.38 7.05 -25.94
C ARG A 219 32.62 8.12 -27.01
N HIS A 220 31.57 8.80 -27.46
CA HIS A 220 31.68 9.89 -28.44
C HIS A 220 32.56 11.03 -27.91
N GLN A 221 32.35 11.46 -26.66
CA GLN A 221 33.19 12.48 -26.03
C GLN A 221 34.66 12.06 -25.96
N LYS A 222 34.94 10.79 -25.67
CA LYS A 222 36.31 10.25 -25.66
C LYS A 222 36.94 10.29 -27.05
N SER A 223 36.23 9.84 -28.09
CA SER A 223 36.73 9.91 -29.47
C SER A 223 36.98 11.36 -29.93
N LEU A 224 36.12 12.30 -29.56
CA LEU A 224 36.33 13.72 -29.83
C LEU A 224 37.57 14.27 -29.12
N ALA A 225 37.81 13.85 -27.87
CA ALA A 225 39.01 14.22 -27.13
C ALA A 225 40.29 13.64 -27.79
N GLU A 226 40.25 12.39 -28.24
CA GLU A 226 41.37 11.76 -28.96
C GLU A 226 41.69 12.49 -30.27
N VAL A 227 40.68 12.80 -31.10
CA VAL A 227 40.89 13.59 -32.33
C VAL A 227 41.47 14.96 -32.03
N LYS A 228 41.03 15.62 -30.95
CA LYS A 228 41.58 16.92 -30.54
C LYS A 228 43.05 16.83 -30.14
N ILE A 229 43.49 15.70 -29.56
CA ILE A 229 44.91 15.44 -29.25
C ILE A 229 45.71 15.12 -30.53
N LEU A 230 45.16 14.34 -31.45
CA LEU A 230 45.82 14.01 -32.73
C LEU A 230 46.01 15.25 -33.63
N LYS A 231 45.12 16.24 -33.54
CA LYS A 231 45.31 17.58 -34.17
C LYS A 231 46.45 18.41 -33.55
N GLY A 232 47.07 17.95 -32.46
CA GLY A 232 48.20 18.62 -31.82
C GLY A 232 49.58 18.26 -32.41
N PHE A 233 49.65 17.39 -33.42
CA PHE A 233 50.92 17.09 -34.10
C PHE A 233 51.27 18.19 -35.09
N LEU A 234 52.15 19.10 -34.67
CA LEU A 234 52.76 20.13 -35.51
C LEU A 234 53.91 19.51 -36.32
N PRO A 235 53.80 19.35 -37.65
CA PRO A 235 54.88 18.81 -38.46
C PRO A 235 56.00 19.85 -38.51
N ILE A 236 57.11 19.59 -37.83
CA ILE A 236 58.28 20.48 -37.81
C ILE A 236 59.35 19.93 -38.74
N CYS A 237 59.91 20.78 -39.60
CA CYS A 237 61.03 20.41 -40.46
C CYS A 237 62.26 20.11 -39.57
N SER A 238 62.84 18.93 -39.71
CA SER A 238 64.00 18.51 -38.90
C SER A 238 65.21 19.43 -39.08
N TYR A 239 65.39 19.99 -40.28
CA TYR A 239 66.50 20.84 -40.67
C TYR A 239 66.30 22.31 -40.27
N CYS A 240 65.23 22.95 -40.76
CA CYS A 240 65.04 24.40 -40.58
C CYS A 240 64.02 24.79 -39.50
N LYS A 241 63.42 23.81 -38.79
CA LYS A 241 62.45 24.00 -37.69
C LYS A 241 61.16 24.77 -38.03
N LYS A 242 60.87 25.02 -39.31
CA LYS A 242 59.59 25.55 -39.76
C LYS A 242 58.45 24.56 -39.47
N ILE A 243 57.25 25.07 -39.24
CA ILE A 243 56.02 24.29 -39.03
C ILE A 243 55.25 24.24 -40.35
N ARG A 244 54.75 23.05 -40.72
CA ARG A 244 53.84 22.88 -41.85
C ARG A 244 52.40 23.13 -41.42
N ASP A 245 51.68 24.01 -42.13
CA ASP A 245 50.25 24.25 -41.92
C ASP A 245 49.35 23.24 -42.64
N ASP A 246 48.04 23.37 -42.44
CA ASP A 246 47.02 22.49 -43.01
C ASP A 246 46.94 22.59 -44.55
N ASP A 247 47.32 23.74 -45.11
CA ASP A 247 47.42 23.99 -46.57
C ASP A 247 48.73 23.44 -47.18
N GLY A 248 49.65 22.99 -46.33
CA GLY A 248 50.89 22.33 -46.69
C GLY A 248 52.09 23.27 -46.84
N TYR A 249 51.97 24.56 -46.53
CA TYR A 249 53.06 25.54 -46.55
C TYR A 249 53.88 25.52 -45.27
N TRP A 250 55.15 25.92 -45.38
CA TRP A 250 56.10 25.93 -44.27
C TRP A 250 56.29 27.34 -43.70
N ASN A 251 55.78 27.57 -42.49
CA ASN A 251 55.81 28.85 -41.79
C ASN A 251 56.85 28.85 -40.66
N GLY A 252 57.37 30.04 -40.32
CA GLY A 252 58.14 30.22 -39.09
C GLY A 252 57.28 29.95 -37.85
N LEU A 253 57.91 29.58 -36.73
CA LEU A 253 57.21 29.25 -35.48
C LEU A 253 56.33 30.40 -35.00
N GLU A 254 56.87 31.62 -35.01
CA GLU A 254 56.22 32.83 -34.55
C GLU A 254 54.99 33.14 -35.42
N GLN A 255 55.17 33.10 -36.73
CA GLN A 255 54.11 33.34 -37.71
C GLN A 255 52.98 32.32 -37.58
N TYR A 256 53.34 31.05 -37.39
CA TYR A 256 52.36 29.98 -37.23
C TYR A 256 51.54 30.16 -35.94
N LEU A 257 52.20 30.43 -34.80
CA LEU A 257 51.54 30.62 -33.51
C LEU A 257 50.62 31.83 -33.48
N THR A 258 51.05 32.97 -34.02
CA THR A 258 50.20 34.18 -34.09
C THR A 258 49.00 34.00 -35.01
N ALA A 259 49.11 33.18 -36.06
CA ALA A 259 48.01 32.91 -36.98
C ALA A 259 46.98 31.90 -36.44
N HIS A 260 47.41 30.96 -35.58
CA HIS A 260 46.57 29.83 -35.13
C HIS A 260 46.20 29.88 -33.64
N THR A 261 46.65 30.89 -32.90
CA THR A 261 46.34 31.07 -31.47
C THR A 261 46.19 32.54 -31.12
N ASP A 262 45.53 32.85 -30.01
CA ASP A 262 45.45 34.22 -29.47
C ASP A 262 46.77 34.69 -28.78
N ALA A 263 47.88 33.96 -28.95
CA ALA A 263 49.15 34.27 -28.32
C ALA A 263 49.91 35.39 -29.04
N ARG A 264 50.44 36.35 -28.28
CA ARG A 264 51.41 37.33 -28.76
C ARG A 264 52.81 36.77 -28.57
N VAL A 265 53.58 36.68 -29.66
CA VAL A 265 54.94 36.13 -29.64
C VAL A 265 55.94 37.27 -29.59
N GLU A 266 56.76 37.29 -28.55
CA GLU A 266 57.84 38.26 -28.37
C GLU A 266 59.19 37.54 -28.42
N THR A 267 60.14 38.09 -29.18
CA THR A 267 61.51 37.56 -29.25
C THR A 267 62.36 38.14 -28.12
N GLY A 268 62.90 37.27 -27.27
CA GLY A 268 63.89 37.60 -26.25
C GLY A 268 65.09 36.63 -26.29
N LEU A 269 66.21 37.02 -25.69
CA LEU A 269 67.33 36.09 -25.47
C LEU A 269 67.13 35.35 -24.14
N CYS A 270 67.29 34.03 -24.15
CA CYS A 270 67.34 33.27 -22.91
C CYS A 270 68.68 33.50 -22.18
N PRO A 271 68.73 33.32 -20.84
CA PRO A 271 69.95 33.50 -20.06
C PRO A 271 71.15 32.69 -20.56
N ASP A 272 70.92 31.52 -21.14
CA ASP A 272 71.98 30.65 -21.69
C ASP A 272 72.59 31.21 -22.98
N CYS A 273 71.76 31.76 -23.88
CA CYS A 273 72.23 32.43 -25.08
C CYS A 273 72.96 33.75 -24.79
N VAL A 274 72.58 34.45 -23.71
CA VAL A 274 73.31 35.64 -23.27
C VAL A 274 74.72 35.26 -22.79
N LYS A 275 74.86 34.16 -22.06
CA LYS A 275 76.17 33.66 -21.58
C LYS A 275 77.06 33.13 -22.70
N GLY A 276 76.49 32.43 -23.69
CA GLY A 276 77.24 31.81 -24.78
C GLY A 276 77.79 32.78 -25.85
N ARG A 277 77.39 34.05 -25.86
CA ARG A 277 77.89 35.06 -26.82
C ARG A 277 79.12 35.84 -26.33
N GLN A 278 79.68 35.49 -25.18
CA GLN A 278 80.84 36.17 -24.59
C GLN A 278 82.18 35.44 -24.79
N SER A 279 82.27 34.46 -25.71
CA SER A 279 83.52 33.79 -26.10
C SER A 279 83.99 34.21 -27.48
#